data_AF-A0A9D4JXT1-F1
#
_entry.id   AF-A0A9D4JXT1-F1
#
_cell.length_a   1.000
_cell.length_b   1.000
_cell.length_c   1.000
_cell.angle_alpha   90.00
_cell.angle_beta   90.00
_cell.angle_gamma   90.00
#
_symmetry.space_group_name_H-M   'P 1'
#
loop_
_entity.id
_entity.type
_entity.pdbx_description
1 polymer ?
#
loop_
_entity_poly.entity_id
_entity_poly.type
_entity_poly.pdbx_seq_one_letter_code
_entity_poly.pdbx_strand_id
1 'polypeptide(L)'
;MWYTLLLSLSVRLCSVVGIVAALNIAQGKQAYQPDTLFYDYLATADLAVDGNVNQHYHQGRSCAHTISTGNVSWEVDLQGIFVIESVKIYNRLDYGTHFLQNVELLIGMSRDGFHAQAGFHPGAVGATYTFVLGTPMYGRWVKVANHSPGNVLHLCEVQVEGSVWSPIKAMGSHKYAVFVNHFHTGTALAMTRNIWTDIICASQCSKTQNCVSAHYNKATLTCSLFDTLNFQIGGGADDVIIVISYYTGAVA
;
A
#
# COMPACT_ATOMS: atom_id res chain seq x y z
N MET A 1 65.36 7.36 16.30
CA MET A 1 64.32 8.33 15.87
C MET A 1 63.55 7.72 14.71
N TRP A 2 62.36 7.16 14.97
CA TRP A 2 61.45 6.69 13.93
C TRP A 2 60.07 7.27 14.27
N TYR A 3 59.60 8.22 13.46
CA TYR A 3 58.26 8.78 13.55
C TYR A 3 57.32 7.91 12.73
N THR A 4 56.38 7.20 13.38
CA THR A 4 55.23 6.60 12.69
C THR A 4 54.16 7.66 12.50
N LEU A 5 53.93 8.06 11.25
CA LEU A 5 52.89 9.00 10.83
C LEU A 5 51.54 8.28 10.82
N LEU A 6 50.64 8.62 11.75
CA LEU A 6 49.25 8.15 11.73
C LEU A 6 48.46 8.97 10.71
N LEU A 7 48.09 8.35 9.59
CA LEU A 7 47.17 8.94 8.61
C LEU A 7 45.74 8.78 9.14
N SER A 8 45.16 9.84 9.71
CA SER A 8 43.74 9.85 10.10
C SER A 8 42.87 10.02 8.85
N LEU A 9 42.26 8.93 8.38
CA LEU A 9 41.28 8.98 7.30
C LEU A 9 39.95 9.47 7.88
N SER A 10 39.68 10.77 7.81
CA SER A 10 38.37 11.32 8.17
C SER A 10 37.38 10.99 7.05
N VAL A 11 36.53 9.98 7.23
CA VAL A 11 35.37 9.76 6.37
C VAL A 11 34.37 10.87 6.68
N ARG A 12 34.31 11.89 5.83
CA ARG A 12 33.24 12.89 5.89
C ARG A 12 31.96 12.22 5.37
N LEU A 13 31.00 12.00 6.26
CA LEU A 13 29.61 11.77 5.90
C LEU A 13 29.12 13.01 5.15
N CYS A 14 29.17 12.97 3.82
CA CYS A 14 28.41 13.89 3.00
C CYS A 14 26.94 13.52 3.21
N SER A 15 26.22 14.29 4.03
CA SER A 15 24.77 14.18 4.12
C SER A 15 24.22 14.61 2.76
N VAL A 16 24.00 13.63 1.88
CA VAL A 16 23.13 13.78 0.73
C VAL A 16 21.73 13.88 1.31
N VAL A 17 21.31 15.09 1.69
CA VAL A 17 19.88 15.40 1.76
C VAL A 17 19.44 15.47 0.30
N GLY A 18 19.35 14.29 -0.31
CA GLY A 18 18.66 14.12 -1.56
C GLY A 18 17.22 14.52 -1.28
N ILE A 19 16.73 15.50 -2.02
CA ILE A 19 15.30 15.71 -2.16
C ILE A 19 14.80 14.37 -2.70
N VAL A 20 14.25 13.53 -1.83
CA VAL A 20 13.55 12.32 -2.25
C VAL A 20 12.35 12.86 -3.00
N ALA A 21 12.44 12.90 -4.34
CA ALA A 21 11.25 13.07 -5.15
C ALA A 21 10.24 12.04 -4.65
N ALA A 22 9.01 12.47 -4.35
CA ALA A 22 7.97 11.56 -3.91
C ALA A 22 7.90 10.39 -4.90
N LEU A 23 8.18 9.19 -4.41
CA LEU A 23 8.32 8.01 -5.27
C LEU A 23 6.93 7.61 -5.75
N ASN A 24 6.71 7.54 -7.06
CA ASN A 24 5.51 6.93 -7.62
C ASN A 24 5.56 5.41 -7.41
N ILE A 25 4.86 4.93 -6.38
CA ILE A 25 4.78 3.52 -6.00
C ILE A 25 4.08 2.69 -7.09
N ALA A 26 3.14 3.29 -7.80
CA ALA A 26 2.32 2.60 -8.80
C ALA A 26 3.07 2.33 -10.12
N GLN A 27 4.19 3.02 -10.38
CA GLN A 27 4.90 2.91 -11.65
C GLN A 27 5.33 1.46 -11.95
N GLY A 28 4.95 0.97 -13.14
CA GLY A 28 5.23 -0.37 -13.64
C GLY A 28 4.47 -1.48 -12.91
N LYS A 29 3.50 -1.15 -12.05
CA LYS A 29 2.70 -2.13 -11.32
C LYS A 29 1.56 -2.68 -12.16
N GLN A 30 1.03 -3.83 -11.75
CA GLN A 30 -0.04 -4.48 -12.49
C GLN A 30 -1.35 -3.73 -12.25
N ALA A 31 -1.92 -3.21 -13.33
CA ALA A 31 -3.19 -2.50 -13.32
C ALA A 31 -4.29 -3.29 -14.03
N TYR A 32 -5.53 -3.00 -13.68
CA TYR A 32 -6.72 -3.66 -14.18
C TYR A 32 -7.82 -2.64 -14.44
N GLN A 33 -8.62 -2.91 -15.46
CA GLN A 33 -9.85 -2.18 -15.75
C GLN A 33 -10.84 -3.13 -16.44
N PRO A 34 -12.15 -2.86 -16.40
CA PRO A 34 -13.14 -3.56 -17.22
C PRO A 34 -12.78 -3.45 -18.71
N ASP A 35 -13.06 -4.52 -19.47
CA ASP A 35 -12.66 -4.70 -20.87
C ASP A 35 -12.80 -3.42 -21.70
N THR A 36 -11.77 -3.11 -22.48
CA THR A 36 -11.76 -2.01 -23.45
C THR A 36 -12.63 -2.35 -24.66
N LEU A 37 -13.22 -1.34 -25.32
CA LEU A 37 -13.95 -1.54 -26.58
C LEU A 37 -13.03 -2.23 -27.60
N PHE A 38 -13.61 -3.12 -28.41
CA PHE A 38 -12.95 -3.91 -29.45
C PHE A 38 -12.09 -3.10 -30.45
N TYR A 39 -12.25 -1.78 -30.51
CA TYR A 39 -11.56 -0.89 -31.44
C TYR A 39 -10.29 -0.25 -30.90
N ASP A 40 -10.03 -0.27 -29.58
CA ASP A 40 -8.86 0.39 -28.98
C ASP A 40 -8.09 -0.56 -28.05
N TYR A 41 -7.54 -1.61 -28.66
CA TYR A 41 -6.68 -2.60 -28.01
C TYR A 41 -5.39 -2.00 -27.41
N LEU A 42 -5.13 -0.71 -27.65
CA LEU A 42 -3.97 0.02 -27.18
C LEU A 42 -4.22 0.73 -25.85
N ALA A 43 -5.47 0.86 -25.38
CA ALA A 43 -5.82 1.68 -24.22
C ALA A 43 -5.86 0.88 -22.90
N THR A 44 -4.88 0.00 -22.70
CA THR A 44 -4.85 -0.95 -21.59
C THR A 44 -4.60 -0.29 -20.23
N ALA A 45 -4.96 -0.98 -19.14
CA ALA A 45 -4.90 -0.41 -17.79
C ALA A 45 -3.48 -0.03 -17.35
N ASP A 46 -2.47 -0.77 -17.80
CA ASP A 46 -1.05 -0.58 -17.49
C ASP A 46 -0.48 0.75 -18.01
N LEU A 47 -1.11 1.36 -19.03
CA LEU A 47 -0.69 2.67 -19.52
C LEU A 47 -0.85 3.79 -18.49
N ALA A 48 -1.78 3.66 -17.55
CA ALA A 48 -1.93 4.65 -16.48
C ALA A 48 -0.84 4.54 -15.40
N VAL A 49 0.10 3.61 -15.51
CA VAL A 49 1.21 3.41 -14.58
C VAL A 49 2.53 3.19 -15.31
N ASP A 50 2.63 3.58 -16.58
CA ASP A 50 3.85 3.37 -17.36
C ASP A 50 4.94 4.43 -17.07
N GLY A 51 4.60 5.50 -16.34
CA GLY A 51 5.50 6.60 -15.99
C GLY A 51 5.47 7.75 -17.00
N ASN A 52 4.61 7.71 -18.01
CA ASN A 52 4.49 8.74 -19.04
C ASN A 52 3.26 9.61 -18.82
N VAL A 53 3.49 10.80 -18.26
CA VAL A 53 2.44 11.79 -17.98
C VAL A 53 1.87 12.51 -19.22
N ASN A 54 2.13 12.02 -20.44
CA ASN A 54 1.65 12.66 -21.67
C ASN A 54 0.13 12.53 -21.82
N GLN A 55 -0.55 13.67 -21.72
CA GLN A 55 -2.01 13.75 -21.69
C GLN A 55 -2.67 13.82 -23.08
N HIS A 56 -1.88 13.74 -24.16
CA HIS A 56 -2.36 13.71 -25.54
C HIS A 56 -2.47 12.27 -26.04
N TYR A 57 -3.70 11.77 -26.14
CA TYR A 57 -3.98 10.35 -26.37
C TYR A 57 -3.21 9.71 -27.53
N HIS A 58 -3.29 10.29 -28.73
CA HIS A 58 -2.66 9.72 -29.93
C HIS A 58 -1.15 9.94 -30.02
N GLN A 59 -0.66 11.03 -29.42
CA GLN A 59 0.77 11.40 -29.46
C GLN A 59 1.55 10.66 -28.38
N GLY A 60 1.01 10.61 -27.16
CA GLY A 60 1.59 9.92 -26.03
C GLY A 60 1.41 8.41 -26.09
N ARG A 61 0.23 7.94 -26.55
CA ARG A 61 -0.15 6.52 -26.52
C ARG A 61 0.07 5.88 -25.14
N SER A 62 -0.16 6.67 -24.08
CA SER A 62 0.01 6.33 -22.66
C SER A 62 -1.25 6.71 -21.89
N CYS A 63 -2.43 6.38 -22.39
CA CYS A 63 -3.64 6.58 -21.59
C CYS A 63 -4.49 5.32 -21.57
N ALA A 64 -4.88 4.91 -20.37
CA ALA A 64 -5.88 3.90 -20.14
C ALA A 64 -7.29 4.47 -20.42
N HIS A 65 -8.18 3.62 -20.95
CA HIS A 65 -9.54 4.00 -21.31
C HIS A 65 -10.54 2.89 -20.96
N THR A 66 -11.58 3.19 -20.16
CA THR A 66 -12.66 2.22 -19.88
C THR A 66 -13.82 2.34 -20.85
N ILE A 67 -14.66 1.31 -20.95
CA ILE A 67 -15.93 1.39 -21.68
C ILE A 67 -17.02 2.03 -20.81
N SER A 68 -17.98 2.72 -21.43
CA SER A 68 -19.08 3.35 -20.69
C SER A 68 -20.11 2.31 -20.25
N THR A 69 -19.99 1.80 -19.03
CA THR A 69 -20.92 0.80 -18.45
C THR A 69 -21.70 1.29 -17.23
N GLY A 70 -21.70 2.60 -16.97
CA GLY A 70 -22.37 3.24 -15.83
C GLY A 70 -21.71 3.02 -14.47
N ASN A 71 -20.98 1.93 -14.31
CA ASN A 71 -19.98 1.72 -13.27
C ASN A 71 -18.66 1.35 -13.94
N VAL A 72 -17.67 2.22 -13.81
CA VAL A 72 -16.34 2.02 -14.40
C VAL A 72 -15.28 2.20 -13.32
N SER A 73 -14.23 1.40 -13.40
CA SER A 73 -13.13 1.47 -12.45
C SER A 73 -11.80 1.15 -13.13
N TRP A 74 -10.76 1.79 -12.65
CA TRP A 74 -9.38 1.39 -12.89
C TRP A 74 -8.75 1.12 -11.53
N GLU A 75 -7.92 0.10 -11.43
CA GLU A 75 -7.27 -0.28 -10.18
C GLU A 75 -5.85 -0.80 -10.40
N VAL A 76 -4.98 -0.60 -9.41
CA VAL A 76 -3.59 -1.06 -9.43
C VAL A 76 -3.28 -1.87 -8.18
N ASP A 77 -2.61 -3.01 -8.38
CA ASP A 77 -1.96 -3.79 -7.33
C ASP A 77 -0.54 -3.26 -7.12
N LEU A 78 -0.30 -2.57 -6.01
CA LEU A 78 1.02 -2.01 -5.67
C LEU A 78 2.06 -3.11 -5.34
N GLN A 79 1.65 -4.39 -5.28
CA GLN A 79 2.48 -5.57 -4.99
C GLN A 79 3.15 -5.56 -3.61
N GLY A 80 2.67 -4.68 -2.73
CA GLY A 80 3.12 -4.51 -1.36
C GLY A 80 2.11 -3.65 -0.60
N ILE A 81 2.21 -3.62 0.71
CA ILE A 81 1.41 -2.70 1.52
C ILE A 81 2.20 -1.40 1.65
N PHE A 82 1.52 -0.27 1.46
CA PHE A 82 2.10 1.06 1.55
C PHE A 82 1.28 1.92 2.48
N VAL A 83 1.94 2.89 3.11
CA VAL A 83 1.31 4.04 3.72
C VAL A 83 1.14 5.07 2.61
N ILE A 84 -0.07 5.21 2.08
CA ILE A 84 -0.39 6.10 0.98
C ILE A 84 -0.74 7.47 1.56
N GLU A 85 -0.17 8.51 0.97
CA GLU A 85 -0.32 9.91 1.39
C GLU A 85 -1.07 10.72 0.34
N SER A 86 -0.81 10.46 -0.94
CA SER A 86 -1.46 11.13 -2.05
C SER A 86 -1.64 10.22 -3.26
N VAL A 87 -2.68 10.50 -4.04
CA VAL A 87 -2.90 9.91 -5.36
C VAL A 87 -3.14 11.02 -6.36
N LYS A 88 -2.26 11.15 -7.35
CA LYS A 88 -2.34 12.15 -8.40
C LYS A 88 -2.79 11.51 -9.71
N ILE A 89 -3.83 12.07 -10.31
CA ILE A 89 -4.39 11.64 -11.58
C ILE A 89 -4.02 12.66 -12.65
N TYR A 90 -3.57 12.17 -13.80
CA TYR A 90 -3.39 12.91 -15.04
C TYR A 90 -4.49 12.47 -16.01
N ASN A 91 -5.38 13.40 -16.33
CA ASN A 91 -6.50 13.18 -17.25
C ASN A 91 -6.02 13.26 -18.71
N ARG A 92 -6.85 12.83 -19.66
CA ARG A 92 -6.66 13.17 -21.08
C ARG A 92 -6.96 14.65 -21.32
N LEU A 93 -6.14 15.34 -22.10
CA LEU A 93 -6.26 16.78 -22.37
C LEU A 93 -6.73 17.15 -23.78
N ASP A 94 -6.44 16.33 -24.79
CA ASP A 94 -6.72 16.64 -26.20
C ASP A 94 -8.20 16.49 -26.59
N TYR A 95 -8.97 15.71 -25.82
CA TYR A 95 -10.41 15.54 -26.01
C TYR A 95 -11.04 14.93 -24.75
N GLY A 96 -12.32 15.23 -24.50
CA GLY A 96 -13.09 14.46 -23.53
C GLY A 96 -12.71 14.64 -22.07
N THR A 97 -12.02 15.72 -21.71
CA THR A 97 -11.65 16.05 -20.32
C THR A 97 -12.82 15.94 -19.33
N HIS A 98 -14.03 16.30 -19.77
CA HIS A 98 -15.27 16.27 -18.98
C HIS A 98 -15.76 14.85 -18.62
N PHE A 99 -15.27 13.79 -19.28
CA PHE A 99 -15.70 12.42 -18.97
C PHE A 99 -15.18 11.95 -17.62
N LEU A 100 -13.98 12.37 -17.22
CA LEU A 100 -13.42 12.05 -15.92
C LEU A 100 -14.02 13.00 -14.86
N GLN A 101 -15.21 12.69 -14.38
CA GLN A 101 -15.93 13.51 -13.39
C GLN A 101 -16.57 12.68 -12.29
N ASN A 102 -16.80 13.25 -11.11
CA ASN A 102 -17.35 12.52 -9.95
C ASN A 102 -16.48 11.30 -9.60
N VAL A 103 -15.18 11.55 -9.46
CA VAL A 103 -14.19 10.49 -9.29
C VAL A 103 -14.09 10.12 -7.83
N GLU A 104 -14.22 8.82 -7.56
CA GLU A 104 -14.00 8.22 -6.26
C GLU A 104 -12.62 7.57 -6.20
N LEU A 105 -11.90 7.83 -5.11
CA LEU A 105 -10.67 7.14 -4.75
C LEU A 105 -10.96 6.14 -3.63
N LEU A 106 -10.60 4.87 -3.86
CA LEU A 106 -10.63 3.82 -2.84
C LEU A 106 -9.24 3.23 -2.64
N ILE A 107 -8.92 2.90 -1.39
CA ILE A 107 -7.67 2.26 -0.98
C ILE A 107 -8.01 1.02 -0.17
N GLY A 108 -7.35 -0.11 -0.44
CA GLY A 108 -7.71 -1.40 0.16
C GLY A 108 -6.53 -2.33 0.36
N MET A 109 -6.72 -3.34 1.21
CA MET A 109 -5.72 -4.40 1.43
C MET A 109 -5.80 -5.50 0.37
N SER A 110 -6.98 -5.70 -0.22
CA SER A 110 -7.23 -6.66 -1.30
C SER A 110 -8.20 -6.07 -2.31
N ARG A 111 -8.31 -6.72 -3.48
CA ARG A 111 -9.19 -6.32 -4.58
C ARG A 111 -10.69 -6.28 -4.22
N ASP A 112 -11.10 -7.06 -3.22
CA ASP A 112 -12.48 -7.10 -2.69
C ASP A 112 -12.61 -6.46 -1.29
N GLY A 113 -11.51 -5.96 -0.74
CA GLY A 113 -11.39 -5.45 0.63
C GLY A 113 -10.94 -3.98 0.67
N PHE A 114 -11.61 -3.12 -0.09
CA PHE A 114 -11.42 -1.68 -0.01
C PHE A 114 -11.93 -1.13 1.34
N HIS A 115 -11.21 -0.15 1.89
CA HIS A 115 -11.69 0.62 3.03
C HIS A 115 -12.89 1.50 2.63
N ALA A 116 -13.41 2.27 3.59
CA ALA A 116 -14.27 3.40 3.24
C ALA A 116 -13.57 4.35 2.24
N GLN A 117 -14.37 5.07 1.47
CA GLN A 117 -13.92 6.04 0.46
C GLN A 117 -12.75 6.88 0.97
N ALA A 118 -11.61 6.82 0.28
CA ALA A 118 -10.39 7.54 0.63
C ALA A 118 -10.46 9.01 0.20
N GLY A 119 -11.18 9.29 -0.88
CA GLY A 119 -11.44 10.64 -1.35
C GLY A 119 -12.49 10.69 -2.45
N PHE A 120 -13.04 11.88 -2.67
CA PHE A 120 -14.02 12.14 -3.73
C PHE A 120 -13.76 13.51 -4.37
N HIS A 121 -13.75 13.55 -5.70
CA HIS A 121 -13.68 14.79 -6.47
C HIS A 121 -15.02 15.05 -7.16
N PRO A 122 -15.79 16.05 -6.72
CA PRO A 122 -17.04 16.41 -7.38
C PRO A 122 -16.76 17.14 -8.71
N GLY A 123 -17.43 16.71 -9.78
CA GLY A 123 -17.30 17.33 -11.10
C GLY A 123 -16.06 16.87 -11.87
N ALA A 124 -15.77 17.55 -12.98
CA ALA A 124 -14.72 17.15 -13.92
C ALA A 124 -13.31 17.39 -13.35
N VAL A 125 -12.44 16.41 -13.54
CA VAL A 125 -11.00 16.56 -13.39
C VAL A 125 -10.50 17.37 -14.59
N GLY A 126 -9.76 18.45 -14.33
CA GLY A 126 -9.12 19.25 -15.38
C GLY A 126 -7.94 18.51 -16.01
N ALA A 127 -6.79 19.17 -16.12
CA ALA A 127 -5.56 18.48 -16.53
C ALA A 127 -5.16 17.42 -15.50
N THR A 128 -5.08 17.81 -14.24
CA THR A 128 -4.66 16.91 -13.17
C THR A 128 -5.48 17.16 -11.92
N TYR A 129 -5.62 16.15 -11.08
CA TYR A 129 -6.15 16.30 -9.73
C TYR A 129 -5.34 15.45 -8.76
N THR A 130 -5.11 15.96 -7.55
CA THR A 130 -4.41 15.21 -6.50
C THR A 130 -5.33 15.04 -5.31
N PHE A 131 -5.63 13.79 -4.99
CA PHE A 131 -6.20 13.43 -3.71
C PHE A 131 -5.09 13.47 -2.68
N VAL A 132 -5.07 14.50 -1.84
CA VAL A 132 -4.22 14.54 -0.64
C VAL A 132 -5.00 13.94 0.51
N LEU A 133 -4.51 12.85 1.09
CA LEU A 133 -5.20 12.17 2.17
C LEU A 133 -4.94 12.91 3.49
N GLY A 134 -6.00 13.39 4.15
CA GLY A 134 -5.89 14.10 5.43
C GLY A 134 -5.34 13.24 6.58
N THR A 135 -5.49 11.92 6.45
CA THR A 135 -4.85 10.91 7.30
C THR A 135 -4.24 9.85 6.39
N PRO A 136 -2.95 9.48 6.54
CA PRO A 136 -2.35 8.44 5.71
C PRO A 136 -3.12 7.13 5.80
N MET A 137 -3.35 6.49 4.65
CA MET A 137 -4.12 5.25 4.56
C MET A 137 -3.20 4.10 4.15
N TYR A 138 -3.33 2.97 4.84
CA TYR A 138 -2.60 1.75 4.49
C TYR A 138 -3.33 1.01 3.37
N GLY A 139 -2.61 0.54 2.36
CA GLY A 139 -3.22 -0.26 1.30
C GLY A 139 -2.21 -0.90 0.37
N ARG A 140 -2.66 -1.97 -0.29
CA ARG A 140 -1.98 -2.62 -1.42
C ARG A 140 -2.68 -2.29 -2.75
N TRP A 141 -3.97 -2.00 -2.71
CA TRP A 141 -4.79 -1.71 -3.87
C TRP A 141 -5.24 -0.26 -3.86
N VAL A 142 -5.12 0.40 -5.00
CA VAL A 142 -5.70 1.73 -5.26
C VAL A 142 -6.70 1.58 -6.40
N LYS A 143 -7.89 2.16 -6.23
CA LYS A 143 -8.95 2.15 -7.23
C LYS A 143 -9.45 3.56 -7.48
N VAL A 144 -9.54 3.90 -8.76
CA VAL A 144 -10.21 5.10 -9.28
C VAL A 144 -11.53 4.64 -9.88
N ALA A 145 -12.65 5.11 -9.35
CA ALA A 145 -13.97 4.68 -9.77
C ALA A 145 -14.86 5.86 -10.20
N ASN A 146 -15.81 5.56 -11.07
CA ASN A 146 -16.88 6.47 -11.45
C ASN A 146 -18.18 5.69 -11.62
N HIS A 147 -19.20 6.12 -10.88
CA HIS A 147 -20.50 5.48 -10.80
C HIS A 147 -21.59 6.25 -11.55
N SER A 148 -21.21 7.28 -12.30
CA SER A 148 -22.17 8.07 -13.06
C SER A 148 -22.51 7.34 -14.38
N PRO A 149 -23.80 7.20 -14.72
CA PRO A 149 -24.22 6.63 -16.00
C PRO A 149 -23.59 7.35 -17.19
N GLY A 150 -23.06 6.60 -18.15
CA GLY A 150 -22.51 7.18 -19.39
C GLY A 150 -21.06 7.68 -19.30
N ASN A 151 -20.43 7.67 -18.12
CA ASN A 151 -19.04 8.12 -17.97
C ASN A 151 -18.02 7.03 -18.29
N VAL A 152 -16.80 7.49 -18.59
CA VAL A 152 -15.60 6.67 -18.81
C VAL A 152 -14.44 7.23 -17.99
N LEU A 153 -13.43 6.40 -17.72
CA LEU A 153 -12.16 6.86 -17.15
C LEU A 153 -11.15 7.01 -18.28
N HIS A 154 -10.60 8.22 -18.43
CA HIS A 154 -9.42 8.51 -19.24
C HIS A 154 -8.27 8.83 -18.29
N LEU A 155 -7.36 7.88 -18.11
CA LEU A 155 -6.27 8.00 -17.16
C LEU A 155 -4.95 7.91 -17.92
N CYS A 156 -4.29 9.04 -18.10
CA CYS A 156 -2.98 9.08 -18.76
C CYS A 156 -1.83 8.78 -17.79
N GLU A 157 -2.02 9.03 -16.49
CA GLU A 157 -1.11 8.53 -15.46
C GLU A 157 -1.84 8.61 -14.11
N VAL A 158 -1.59 7.63 -13.24
CA VAL A 158 -2.00 7.63 -11.84
C VAL A 158 -0.75 7.40 -11.00
N GLN A 159 -0.32 8.46 -10.30
CA GLN A 159 0.82 8.41 -9.41
C GLN A 159 0.33 8.18 -7.98
N VAL A 160 0.86 7.17 -7.32
CA VAL A 160 0.57 6.87 -5.91
C VAL A 160 1.82 7.20 -5.11
N GLU A 161 1.70 8.17 -4.21
CA GLU A 161 2.80 8.64 -3.38
C GLU A 161 2.59 8.17 -1.95
N GLY A 162 3.70 7.82 -1.31
CA GLY A 162 3.70 7.32 0.06
C GLY A 162 5.01 6.62 0.39
N SER A 163 4.95 5.77 1.41
CA SER A 163 6.09 5.00 1.88
C SER A 163 5.78 3.52 2.01
N VAL A 164 6.81 2.68 1.87
CA VAL A 164 6.68 1.24 2.15
C VAL A 164 6.15 1.08 3.57
N TRP A 165 5.06 0.34 3.73
CA TRP A 165 4.64 -0.04 5.06
C TRP A 165 5.65 -1.04 5.60
N SER A 166 6.42 -0.63 6.62
CA SER A 166 7.35 -1.53 7.31
C SER A 166 6.73 -1.97 8.64
N PRO A 167 6.16 -3.17 8.71
CA PRO A 167 5.73 -3.75 9.97
C PRO A 167 6.89 -4.34 10.76
N ILE A 168 8.07 -4.48 10.13
CA ILE A 168 9.20 -5.21 10.69
C ILE A 168 9.93 -4.32 11.69
N LYS A 169 9.78 -4.69 12.96
CA LYS A 169 10.50 -4.10 14.08
C LYS A 169 11.63 -5.04 14.50
N ALA A 170 12.76 -4.44 14.90
CA ALA A 170 13.88 -5.18 15.46
C ALA A 170 13.55 -5.64 16.90
N MET A 171 13.98 -6.85 17.25
CA MET A 171 13.89 -7.44 18.58
C MET A 171 15.20 -8.17 18.91
N GLY A 172 16.22 -7.43 19.36
CA GLY A 172 17.54 -7.99 19.56
C GLY A 172 18.08 -8.61 18.26
N SER A 173 18.38 -9.91 18.27
CA SER A 173 18.79 -10.69 17.09
C SER A 173 17.64 -11.17 16.21
N HIS A 174 16.39 -10.92 16.58
CA HIS A 174 15.19 -11.35 15.85
C HIS A 174 14.46 -10.15 15.22
N LYS A 175 13.54 -10.47 14.31
CA LYS A 175 12.63 -9.51 13.68
C LYS A 175 11.19 -9.96 13.95
N TYR A 176 10.28 -9.01 14.08
CA TYR A 176 8.85 -9.31 14.18
C TYR A 176 8.05 -8.31 13.34
N ALA A 177 6.97 -8.79 12.75
CA ALA A 177 6.07 -7.97 11.94
C ALA A 177 4.78 -7.72 12.70
N VAL A 178 4.31 -6.48 12.67
CA VAL A 178 3.10 -6.08 13.38
C VAL A 178 1.96 -5.78 12.41
N PHE A 179 0.85 -6.49 12.56
CA PHE A 179 -0.34 -6.38 11.72
C PHE A 179 -1.51 -5.88 12.57
N VAL A 180 -2.25 -4.89 12.07
CA VAL A 180 -3.44 -4.35 12.74
C VAL A 180 -4.68 -5.06 12.19
N ASN A 181 -5.68 -5.34 13.04
CA ASN A 181 -6.95 -5.97 12.64
C ASN A 181 -6.84 -7.39 12.05
N HIS A 182 -5.84 -8.15 12.50
CA HIS A 182 -5.71 -9.56 12.15
C HIS A 182 -6.26 -10.45 13.27
N PHE A 183 -6.99 -11.50 12.89
CA PHE A 183 -7.63 -12.41 13.84
C PHE A 183 -6.89 -13.75 13.86
N HIS A 184 -6.63 -14.26 15.05
CA HIS A 184 -6.26 -15.65 15.23
C HIS A 184 -7.52 -16.48 15.44
N THR A 185 -7.71 -17.51 14.62
CA THR A 185 -8.74 -18.53 14.84
C THR A 185 -8.12 -19.70 15.58
N GLY A 186 -8.83 -20.30 16.54
CA GLY A 186 -8.36 -21.48 17.27
C GLY A 186 -7.86 -21.19 18.70
N THR A 187 -7.37 -22.24 19.36
CA THR A 187 -6.91 -22.19 20.76
C THR A 187 -5.46 -21.75 20.85
N ALA A 188 -5.16 -20.81 21.74
CA ALA A 188 -3.79 -20.38 21.98
C ALA A 188 -2.96 -21.49 22.66
N LEU A 189 -1.70 -21.65 22.25
CA LEU A 189 -0.72 -22.52 22.90
C LEU A 189 -0.47 -22.08 24.36
N ALA A 190 -0.43 -20.77 24.58
CA ALA A 190 -0.21 -20.14 25.87
C ALA A 190 -0.80 -18.73 25.88
N MET A 191 -1.14 -18.24 27.08
CA MET A 191 -1.59 -16.88 27.30
C MET A 191 -0.92 -16.29 28.55
N THR A 192 -0.24 -15.16 28.39
CA THR A 192 0.43 -14.42 29.47
C THR A 192 -0.26 -13.09 29.71
N ARG A 193 -0.43 -12.68 30.98
CA ARG A 193 -0.96 -11.35 31.37
C ARG A 193 0.18 -10.41 31.78
N ASN A 194 -0.13 -9.12 31.90
CA ASN A 194 0.81 -8.06 32.32
C ASN A 194 2.02 -7.91 31.37
N ILE A 195 1.77 -8.03 30.07
CA ILE A 195 2.75 -7.78 29.01
C ILE A 195 2.64 -6.32 28.57
N TRP A 196 3.71 -5.57 28.74
CA TRP A 196 3.68 -4.11 28.59
C TRP A 196 3.90 -3.64 27.15
N THR A 197 4.43 -4.50 26.29
CA THR A 197 4.78 -4.15 24.92
C THR A 197 4.62 -5.34 23.98
N ASP A 198 4.39 -5.01 22.71
CA ASP A 198 4.39 -5.94 21.59
C ASP A 198 5.74 -6.68 21.48
N ILE A 199 6.86 -5.98 21.68
CA ILE A 199 8.20 -6.58 21.64
C ILE A 199 8.39 -7.70 22.69
N ILE A 200 7.85 -7.54 23.90
CA ILE A 200 7.91 -8.59 24.92
C ILE A 200 7.05 -9.79 24.49
N CYS A 201 5.87 -9.54 23.93
CA CYS A 201 4.98 -10.61 23.46
C CYS A 201 5.62 -11.44 22.34
N ALA A 202 6.21 -10.79 21.33
CA ALA A 202 6.91 -11.52 20.29
C ALA A 202 8.21 -12.17 20.80
N SER A 203 8.88 -11.61 21.82
CA SER A 203 10.00 -12.31 22.47
C SER A 203 9.55 -13.62 23.13
N GLN A 204 8.35 -13.68 23.73
CA GLN A 204 7.81 -14.93 24.27
C GLN A 204 7.58 -15.96 23.17
N CYS A 205 7.01 -15.55 22.04
CA CYS A 205 6.83 -16.44 20.89
C CYS A 205 8.17 -16.98 20.37
N SER A 206 9.20 -16.12 20.22
CA SER A 206 10.52 -16.53 19.72
C SER A 206 11.20 -17.61 20.55
N LYS A 207 10.81 -17.72 21.84
CA LYS A 207 11.36 -18.66 22.81
C LYS A 207 10.45 -19.87 23.05
N THR A 208 9.28 -19.90 22.44
CA THR A 208 8.27 -20.94 22.65
C THR A 208 8.32 -21.93 21.48
N GLN A 209 8.46 -23.22 21.79
CA GLN A 209 8.49 -24.28 20.78
C GLN A 209 7.19 -24.26 19.96
N ASN A 210 7.33 -24.34 18.63
CA ASN A 210 6.23 -24.31 17.65
C ASN A 210 5.44 -22.98 17.58
N CYS A 211 5.84 -21.92 18.30
CA CYS A 211 5.18 -20.63 18.16
C CYS A 211 5.65 -19.93 16.89
N VAL A 212 4.69 -19.56 16.03
CA VAL A 212 4.96 -18.81 14.80
C VAL A 212 4.25 -17.47 14.76
N SER A 213 3.28 -17.24 15.66
CA SER A 213 2.58 -15.97 15.76
C SER A 213 2.08 -15.69 17.18
N ALA A 214 1.84 -14.41 17.49
CA ALA A 214 1.36 -13.96 18.79
C ALA A 214 0.30 -12.85 18.67
N HIS A 215 -0.64 -12.80 19.59
CA HIS A 215 -1.61 -11.71 19.70
C HIS A 215 -1.31 -10.88 20.93
N TYR A 216 -0.96 -9.60 20.74
CA TYR A 216 -0.75 -8.66 21.84
C TYR A 216 -1.94 -7.72 21.99
N ASN A 217 -2.74 -7.93 23.04
CA ASN A 217 -3.83 -7.04 23.39
C ASN A 217 -3.31 -5.94 24.32
N LYS A 218 -3.21 -4.72 23.79
CA LYS A 218 -2.76 -3.52 24.53
C LYS A 218 -3.77 -3.05 25.58
N ALA A 219 -5.06 -3.28 25.38
CA ALA A 219 -6.10 -2.87 26.34
C ALA A 219 -6.08 -3.74 27.61
N THR A 220 -5.85 -5.04 27.44
CA THR A 220 -5.79 -6.00 28.56
C THR A 220 -4.37 -6.35 29.00
N LEU A 221 -3.35 -5.85 28.28
CA LEU A 221 -1.93 -6.20 28.47
C LEU A 221 -1.70 -7.72 28.42
N THR A 222 -2.32 -8.41 27.48
CA THR A 222 -2.22 -9.87 27.35
C THR A 222 -1.52 -10.29 26.06
N CYS A 223 -0.73 -11.35 26.13
CA CYS A 223 -0.05 -11.98 25.00
C CYS A 223 -0.53 -13.41 24.83
N SER A 224 -1.07 -13.76 23.67
CA SER A 224 -1.47 -15.14 23.33
C SER A 224 -0.59 -15.69 22.21
N LEU A 225 -0.14 -16.94 22.31
CA LEU A 225 0.81 -17.56 21.37
C LEU A 225 0.12 -18.63 20.51
N PHE A 226 0.50 -18.76 19.23
CA PHE A 226 -0.14 -19.67 18.27
C PHE A 226 0.87 -20.40 17.37
N ASP A 227 0.50 -21.61 16.94
CA ASP A 227 1.27 -22.48 16.02
C ASP A 227 0.86 -22.33 14.54
N THR A 228 1.53 -23.11 13.68
CA THR A 228 1.31 -23.14 12.21
C THR A 228 -0.04 -23.68 11.78
N LEU A 229 -0.81 -24.33 12.67
CA LEU A 229 -2.10 -24.90 12.31
C LEU A 229 -3.19 -23.83 12.12
N ASN A 230 -2.90 -22.59 12.50
CA ASN A 230 -3.88 -21.51 12.62
C ASN A 230 -3.48 -20.20 11.90
N PHE A 231 -2.55 -20.28 10.95
CA PHE A 231 -1.99 -19.11 10.27
C PHE A 231 -2.14 -19.21 8.74
N GLN A 232 -2.87 -18.27 8.13
CA GLN A 232 -2.98 -18.10 6.67
C GLN A 232 -2.48 -16.71 6.28
N ILE A 233 -1.17 -16.54 6.18
CA ILE A 233 -0.56 -15.48 5.38
C ILE A 233 0.52 -16.13 4.52
N GLY A 234 0.35 -16.06 3.20
CA GLY A 234 1.35 -16.55 2.25
C GLY A 234 2.63 -15.73 2.29
N GLY A 235 3.77 -16.40 2.45
CA GLY A 235 5.12 -15.82 2.37
C GLY A 235 6.17 -16.84 2.84
N GLY A 236 7.13 -17.15 1.98
CA GLY A 236 8.08 -18.27 2.13
C GLY A 236 9.11 -18.15 3.26
N ALA A 237 9.76 -19.29 3.53
CA ALA A 237 10.72 -19.50 4.61
C ALA A 237 12.08 -18.83 4.33
N ASP A 238 12.62 -18.16 5.36
CA ASP A 238 14.03 -18.22 5.81
C ASP A 238 14.44 -17.09 6.78
N ASP A 239 13.49 -16.30 7.30
CA ASP A 239 13.66 -15.47 8.49
C ASP A 239 12.42 -15.65 9.38
N VAL A 240 12.58 -16.00 10.66
CA VAL A 240 11.43 -16.16 11.59
C VAL A 240 10.79 -14.79 11.82
N ILE A 241 9.75 -14.47 11.06
CA ILE A 241 8.92 -13.28 11.24
C ILE A 241 7.77 -13.65 12.19
N ILE A 242 7.81 -13.13 13.42
CA ILE A 242 6.72 -13.30 14.39
C ILE A 242 5.64 -12.26 14.08
N VAL A 243 4.45 -12.72 13.73
CA VAL A 243 3.28 -11.86 13.52
C VAL A 243 2.71 -11.43 14.86
N ILE A 244 2.57 -10.11 15.08
CA ILE A 244 1.82 -9.55 16.21
C ILE A 244 0.54 -8.89 15.71
N SER A 245 -0.61 -9.36 16.18
CA SER A 245 -1.91 -8.74 15.89
C SER A 245 -2.28 -7.65 16.92
N TYR A 246 -2.92 -6.54 16.49
CA TYR A 246 -3.50 -5.49 17.35
C TYR A 246 -5.02 -5.32 17.17
N TYR A 247 -5.68 -4.83 18.23
CA TYR A 247 -7.06 -4.36 18.23
C TYR A 247 -7.17 -2.92 18.78
N THR A 248 -7.98 -2.05 18.14
CA THR A 248 -8.28 -0.68 18.61
C THR A 248 -9.79 -0.38 18.65
N GLY A 249 -10.60 -1.34 19.10
CA GLY A 249 -12.05 -1.16 19.26
C GLY A 249 -12.56 -1.80 20.55
N ALA A 250 -13.83 -1.62 20.87
CA ALA A 250 -14.51 -2.34 21.94
C ALA A 250 -15.32 -3.51 21.35
N VAL A 251 -15.39 -4.60 22.10
CA VAL A 251 -16.08 -5.86 21.79
C VAL A 251 -17.52 -5.63 21.35
N ALA A 252 -17.97 -6.41 20.37
CA ALA A 252 -19.33 -6.93 20.33
C ALA A 252 -19.25 -8.45 20.50
#